data_AF-B1HU63-F1
#
_entry.id   AF-B1HU63-F1
#
_cell.length_a   1.000
_cell.length_b   1.000
_cell.length_c   1.000
_cell.angle_alpha   90.00
_cell.angle_beta   90.00
_cell.angle_gamma   90.00
#
_symmetry.space_group_name_H-M   'P 1'
#
loop_
_entity.id
_entity.type
_entity.pdbx_description
1 polymer ?
#
loop_
_entity_poly.entity_id
_entity_poly.type
_entity_poly.pdbx_seq_one_letter_code
_entity_poly.pdbx_strand_id
1 'polypeptide(L)' 'MKQGQILKYATTTKEGYRQYKSNPLICAKCPSLSQCTESKHHQKLIQRHIWASYVEL' A
#
# COMPACT_ATOMS: atom_id res chain seq x y z
N MET A 1 6.96 -6.79 -5.41
CA MET A 1 5.78 -6.18 -6.04
C MET A 1 6.11 -5.94 -7.50
N LYS A 2 5.46 -6.62 -8.45
CA LYS A 2 5.61 -6.26 -9.87
C LYS A 2 4.92 -4.91 -10.08
N GLN A 3 5.45 -4.01 -10.91
CA GLN A 3 4.76 -2.77 -11.28
C GLN A 3 3.34 -3.15 -11.78
N GLY A 4 2.29 -2.65 -11.11
CA GLY A 4 0.89 -2.99 -11.39
C GLY A 4 0.22 -4.00 -10.44
N GLN A 5 0.90 -4.48 -9.40
CA GLN A 5 0.25 -5.39 -8.44
C GLN A 5 -0.77 -4.66 -7.56
N ILE A 6 -2.03 -5.11 -7.61
CA ILE A 6 -3.12 -4.56 -6.79
C ILE A 6 -2.84 -4.86 -5.32
N LEU A 7 -2.82 -3.81 -4.50
CA LEU A 7 -2.69 -3.95 -3.05
C LEU A 7 -4.02 -4.38 -2.45
N LYS A 8 -3.98 -5.37 -1.56
CA LYS A 8 -5.17 -5.81 -0.85
C LYS A 8 -5.56 -4.75 0.18
N TYR A 9 -6.86 -4.48 0.24
CA TYR A 9 -7.43 -3.70 1.33
C TYR A 9 -7.13 -4.41 2.66
N ALA A 10 -6.58 -3.67 3.61
CA ALA A 10 -6.20 -4.19 4.92
C ALA A 10 -7.23 -3.77 5.97
N THR A 11 -7.41 -2.47 6.15
CA THR A 11 -8.37 -1.93 7.11
C THR A 11 -8.69 -0.47 6.82
N THR A 12 -9.74 0.05 7.45
CA THR A 12 -10.06 1.48 7.46
C THR A 12 -9.81 2.01 8.87
N THR A 13 -9.04 3.08 8.99
CA THR A 13 -8.81 3.73 10.29
C THR A 13 -10.05 4.51 10.72
N LYS A 14 -10.20 4.78 12.04
CA LYS A 14 -11.29 5.62 12.57
C LYS A 14 -11.30 7.04 11.98
N GLU A 15 -10.14 7.53 11.58
CA GLU A 15 -9.97 8.82 10.89
C GLU A 15 -10.42 8.80 9.43
N GLY A 16 -10.86 7.65 8.90
CA GLY A 16 -11.36 7.54 7.52
C GLY A 16 -10.28 7.29 6.46
N TYR A 17 -9.15 6.66 6.83
CA TYR A 17 -8.13 6.25 5.86
C TYR A 17 -8.25 4.76 5.53
N ARG A 18 -8.39 4.41 4.25
CA ARG A 18 -8.22 3.04 3.77
C ARG A 18 -6.74 2.72 3.68
N GLN A 19 -6.33 1.71 4.42
CA GLN A 19 -4.98 1.16 4.38
C GLN A 19 -4.95 -0.04 3.45
N TYR A 20 -3.95 -0.06 2.58
CA TYR A 20 -3.66 -1.14 1.65
C TYR A 20 -2.26 -1.66 1.93
N LYS A 21 -2.11 -2.98 1.98
CA LYS A 21 -0.83 -3.63 2.32
C LYS A 21 -0.41 -4.57 1.19
N SER A 22 0.87 -4.52 0.86
CA SER A 22 1.49 -5.51 -0.04
C SER A 22 1.83 -6.81 0.71
N ASN A 23 1.94 -7.92 -0.01
CA ASN A 23 2.36 -9.17 0.60
C ASN A 23 3.90 -9.19 0.75
N PRO A 24 4.44 -9.31 1.98
CA PRO A 24 5.88 -9.25 2.23
C PRO A 24 6.62 -10.41 1.58
N LEU A 25 6.01 -11.60 1.47
CA LEU A 25 6.63 -12.77 0.85
C LEU A 25 6.89 -12.56 -0.65
N ILE A 26 6.00 -11.80 -1.31
CA ILE A 26 6.10 -11.46 -2.74
C ILE A 26 7.08 -10.29 -2.92
N CYS A 27 7.05 -9.32 -2.00
CA CYS A 27 7.93 -8.16 -2.05
C CYS A 27 9.38 -8.53 -1.73
N ALA A 28 9.64 -9.39 -0.74
CA ALA A 28 11.00 -9.85 -0.41
C ALA A 28 11.72 -10.52 -1.57
N LYS A 29 10.99 -11.17 -2.49
CA LYS A 29 11.53 -11.78 -3.70
C LYS A 29 11.60 -10.82 -4.89
N CYS A 30 11.29 -9.54 -4.69
CA CYS A 30 11.21 -8.57 -5.77
C CYS A 30 12.57 -7.90 -6.01
N PRO A 31 13.12 -7.93 -7.23
CA PRO A 31 14.41 -7.30 -7.52
C PRO A 31 14.36 -5.77 -7.35
N SER A 32 13.20 -5.17 -7.54
CA SER A 32 12.96 -3.73 -7.33
C SER A 32 12.37 -3.41 -5.96
N LEU A 33 12.63 -4.22 -4.93
CA LEU A 33 12.13 -3.97 -3.58
C LEU A 33 12.52 -2.56 -3.10
N SER A 34 13.80 -2.18 -3.23
CA SER A 34 14.29 -0.87 -2.80
C SER A 34 13.56 0.29 -3.49
N GLN A 35 13.05 0.10 -4.71
CA GLN A 35 12.23 1.10 -5.40
C GLN A 35 10.75 1.04 -5.00
N CYS A 36 10.28 -0.10 -4.48
CA CYS A 36 8.88 -0.30 -4.09
C CYS A 36 8.58 0.15 -2.65
N THR A 37 9.48 -0.16 -1.72
CA THR A 37 9.36 0.11 -0.28
C THR A 37 10.72 -0.05 0.41
N GLU A 38 11.13 0.94 1.20
CA GLU A 38 12.35 0.87 2.04
C GLU A 38 12.07 0.36 3.46
N SER A 39 10.82 0.01 3.77
CA SER A 39 10.48 -0.56 5.09
C SER A 39 11.17 -1.91 5.34
N LYS A 40 11.70 -2.09 6.56
CA LYS A 40 12.33 -3.34 7.05
C LYS A 40 11.47 -4.59 6.85
N HIS A 41 10.14 -4.44 6.88
CA HIS A 41 9.21 -5.55 6.69
C HIS A 41 8.98 -5.94 5.23
N HIS A 42 9.68 -5.31 4.27
CA HIS A 42 9.51 -5.56 2.83
C HIS A 42 8.03 -5.37 2.43
N GLN A 43 7.32 -4.47 3.12
CA GLN A 43 5.87 -4.35 3.03
C GLN A 43 5.52 -2.89 2.76
N LYS A 44 5.01 -2.62 1.56
CA LYS A 44 4.45 -1.33 1.21
C LYS A 44 3.10 -1.15 1.89
N LEU A 45 2.96 -0.09 2.67
CA LEU A 45 1.70 0.36 3.26
C LEU A 45 1.28 1.65 2.55
N ILE A 46 0.12 1.63 1.91
CA ILE A 46 -0.47 2.81 1.29
C ILE A 46 -1.71 3.16 2.10
N GLN A 47 -1.80 4.41 2.51
CA GLN A 47 -3.00 4.98 3.13
C GLN A 47 -3.63 5.94 2.13
N ARG A 48 -4.93 5.79 1.89
CA ARG A 48 -5.73 6.73 1.10
C ARG A 48 -6.92 7.18 1.92
N HIS A 49 -7.09 8.48 2.03
CA HIS A 49 -8.26 9.05 2.68
C HIS A 49 -9.52 8.73 1.86
N ILE A 50 -10.56 8.24 2.52
CA ILE A 50 -11.81 7.84 1.87
C ILE A 50 -12.51 9.06 1.24
N TRP A 51 -12.43 10.20 1.91
CA TRP A 51 -13.12 11.41 1.49
C TRP A 51 -12.28 12.34 0.61
N ALA A 52 -11.01 12.02 0.35
CA ALA A 52 -10.19 12.84 -0.56
C ALA A 52 -10.73 12.83 -1.99
N SER A 53 -11.43 11.76 -2.41
CA SER A 53 -12.10 11.71 -3.71
C SER A 53 -13.36 12.57 -3.81
N TYR A 54 -13.81 13.20 -2.71
CA TYR A 54 -14.99 14.07 -2.69
C TYR A 54 -14.64 15.57 -2.75
N VAL A 55 -13.36 15.95 -2.61
CA VAL A 55 -12.91 17.36 -2.47
C VAL A 55 -12.50 18.00 -3.82
N GLU A 56 -12.83 17.36 -4.95
CA GLU A 56 -12.60 17.93 -6.30
C GLU A 56 -13.90 17.93 -7.13
N LEU A 57 -14.95 18.56 -6.59
CA LEU A 57 -16.10 19.07 -7.36
C LEU A 57 -16.13 20.59 -7.30
#